data_AF-A0A524NQR6-F1
#
_entry.id   AF-A0A524NQR6-F1
#
_cell.length_a   1.000
_cell.length_b   1.000
_cell.length_c   1.000
_cell.angle_alpha   90.00
_cell.angle_beta   90.00
_cell.angle_gamma   90.00
#
_symmetry.space_group_name_H-M   'P 1'
#
loop_
_entity.id
_entity.type
_entity.pdbx_description
1 polymer ?
#
loop_
_entity_poly.entity_id
_entity_poly.type
_entity_poly.pdbx_seq_one_letter_code
_entity_poly.pdbx_strand_id
1 'polypeptide(L)'
;MKKTITLLVAIFLSLGAMAQTVENIRVDQDGENILVHYRIGGSTDMQTFNVRLSCSIDVGRRFEPITVIGDVGENIRGGRSNYTITWDVFEDLEEIGEVE
;
A
#
# COMPACT_ATOMS: atom_id res chain seq x y z
N MET A 1 21.88 31.90 -21.61
CA MET A 1 20.69 32.49 -20.96
C MET A 1 19.46 31.58 -21.03
N LYS A 2 18.98 31.16 -22.21
CA LYS A 2 17.82 30.24 -22.31
C LYS A 2 18.09 28.87 -21.65
N LYS A 3 19.24 28.25 -21.95
CA LYS A 3 19.66 26.95 -21.38
C LYS A 3 19.83 26.96 -19.85
N THR A 4 20.32 28.07 -19.30
CA THR A 4 20.50 28.24 -17.84
C THR A 4 19.17 28.44 -17.12
N ILE A 5 18.20 29.11 -17.75
CA ILE A 5 16.83 29.24 -17.20
C ILE A 5 16.12 27.88 -17.20
N THR A 6 16.22 27.10 -18.30
CA THR A 6 15.65 25.75 -18.37
C THR A 6 16.21 24.83 -17.27
N LEU A 7 17.51 24.92 -16.99
CA LEU A 7 18.14 24.13 -15.92
C LEU A 7 17.63 24.52 -14.53
N LEU A 8 17.46 25.82 -14.27
CA LEU A 8 16.94 26.31 -12.98
C LEU A 8 15.48 25.89 -12.73
N VAL A 9 14.64 25.90 -13.77
CA VAL A 9 13.25 25.43 -13.68
C VAL A 9 13.18 23.94 -13.36
N ALA A 10 14.05 23.13 -13.98
CA ALA A 10 14.11 21.69 -13.70
C ALA A 10 14.54 21.38 -12.26
N ILE A 11 15.48 22.15 -11.69
CA ILE A 11 15.93 22.01 -10.30
C ILE A 11 14.84 22.39 -9.30
N PHE A 12 14.03 23.41 -9.59
CA PHE A 12 12.94 23.80 -8.70
C PHE A 12 11.78 22.80 -8.68
N LEU A 13 11.52 22.10 -9.79
CA LEU A 13 10.46 21.09 -9.87
C LEU A 13 10.75 19.83 -9.04
N SER A 14 12.02 19.46 -8.85
CA SER A 14 12.37 18.26 -8.08
C SER A 14 12.19 18.43 -6.57
N LEU A 15 12.13 19.66 -6.07
CA LEU A 15 11.95 19.95 -4.63
C LEU A 15 10.54 19.63 -4.10
N GLY A 16 9.55 19.47 -4.98
CA GLY A 16 8.16 19.19 -4.61
C GLY A 16 7.78 17.70 -4.58
N ALA A 17 8.70 16.79 -4.92
CA ALA A 17 8.41 15.37 -4.96
C ALA A 17 8.37 14.77 -3.55
N MET A 18 7.17 14.63 -2.97
CA MET A 18 6.96 13.86 -1.74
C MET A 18 6.77 12.38 -2.09
N ALA A 19 7.64 11.51 -1.57
CA ALA A 19 7.44 10.07 -1.68
C ALA A 19 6.35 9.61 -0.70
N GLN A 20 5.46 8.74 -1.16
CA GLN A 20 4.49 8.08 -0.29
C GLN A 20 5.21 7.15 0.70
N THR A 21 4.86 7.25 1.97
CA THR A 21 5.43 6.41 3.04
C THR A 21 4.30 5.62 3.69
N VAL A 22 4.50 4.31 3.85
CA VAL A 22 3.61 3.46 4.65
C VAL A 22 4.29 3.22 5.99
N GLU A 23 3.56 3.45 7.07
CA GLU A 23 4.09 3.45 8.42
C GLU A 23 3.23 2.63 9.37
N ASN A 24 3.80 2.31 10.54
CA ASN A 24 3.12 1.63 11.65
C ASN A 24 2.39 0.35 11.22
N ILE A 25 3.03 -0.44 10.35
CA ILE A 25 2.46 -1.71 9.91
C ILE A 25 2.41 -2.67 11.11
N ARG A 26 1.21 -3.13 11.43
CA ARG A 26 0.97 -4.15 12.46
C ARG A 26 0.07 -5.22 11.87
N VAL A 27 0.40 -6.47 12.19
CA VAL A 27 -0.34 -7.64 11.73
C VAL A 27 -0.88 -8.35 12.96
N ASP A 28 -2.19 -8.55 13.01
CA ASP A 28 -2.89 -9.27 14.06
C ASP A 28 -3.68 -10.43 13.46
N GLN A 29 -3.83 -11.53 14.19
CA GLN A 29 -4.70 -12.64 13.80
C GLN A 29 -6.05 -12.50 14.51
N ASP A 30 -7.14 -12.58 13.75
CA ASP A 30 -8.50 -12.56 14.25
C ASP A 30 -9.29 -13.76 13.70
N GLY A 31 -9.24 -14.86 14.46
CA GLY A 31 -9.79 -16.15 14.02
C GLY A 31 -9.11 -16.67 12.75
N GLU A 32 -9.89 -16.77 11.68
CA GLU A 32 -9.47 -17.20 10.34
C GLU A 32 -8.88 -16.07 9.49
N ASN A 33 -9.02 -14.82 9.95
CA ASN A 33 -8.55 -13.65 9.24
C ASN A 33 -7.20 -13.15 9.76
N ILE A 34 -6.46 -12.52 8.85
CA ILE A 34 -5.32 -11.67 9.18
C ILE A 34 -5.74 -10.20 9.01
N LEU A 35 -5.53 -9.40 10.05
CA LEU A 35 -5.74 -7.97 10.05
C LEU A 35 -4.40 -7.26 9.85
N VAL A 36 -4.29 -6.47 8.78
CA VAL A 36 -3.12 -5.64 8.49
C VAL A 36 -3.48 -4.18 8.73
N HIS A 37 -2.98 -3.63 9.84
CA HIS A 37 -3.11 -2.23 10.18
C HIS A 37 -1.93 -1.43 9.61
N TYR A 38 -2.21 -0.24 9.06
CA TYR A 38 -1.17 0.62 8.52
C TYR A 38 -1.58 2.10 8.56
N ARG A 39 -0.60 2.99 8.30
CA ARG A 39 -0.79 4.43 8.14
C ARG A 39 -0.15 4.92 6.84
N ILE A 40 -0.85 5.77 6.11
CA ILE A 40 -0.28 6.50 4.95
C ILE A 40 0.35 7.79 5.49
N GLY A 41 1.68 7.78 5.64
CA GLY A 41 2.48 8.87 6.19
C GLY A 41 2.34 10.17 5.39
N GLY A 42 2.19 11.30 6.08
CA GLY A 42 2.08 12.62 5.46
C GLY A 42 0.83 12.83 4.59
N SER A 43 -0.10 11.88 4.56
CA SER A 43 -1.32 11.99 3.75
C SER A 43 -2.31 12.98 4.32
N THR A 44 -3.08 13.61 3.44
CA THR A 44 -4.20 14.50 3.75
C THR A 44 -5.50 13.93 3.19
N ASP A 45 -6.63 14.44 3.67
CA ASP A 45 -7.95 14.01 3.23
C ASP A 45 -8.30 14.50 1.81
N MET A 46 -7.47 15.36 1.21
CA MET A 46 -7.57 15.80 -0.19
C MET A 46 -6.89 14.85 -1.18
N GLN A 47 -6.23 13.80 -0.70
CA GLN A 47 -5.50 12.83 -1.51
C GLN A 47 -6.22 11.48 -1.52
N THR A 48 -6.07 10.75 -2.63
CA THR A 48 -6.54 9.38 -2.80
C THR A 48 -5.40 8.48 -3.23
N PHE A 49 -5.41 7.24 -2.77
CA PHE A 49 -4.33 6.28 -2.97
C PHE A 49 -4.86 4.98 -3.61
N ASN A 50 -3.99 4.31 -4.38
CA ASN A 50 -4.16 2.91 -4.74
C ASN A 50 -3.31 2.07 -3.78
N VAL A 51 -3.98 1.28 -2.95
CA VAL A 51 -3.35 0.46 -1.92
C VAL A 51 -3.36 -0.99 -2.36
N ARG A 52 -2.21 -1.66 -2.27
CA ARG A 52 -2.07 -3.09 -2.56
C ARG A 52 -1.39 -3.81 -1.41
N LEU A 53 -1.87 -5.01 -1.10
CA LEU A 53 -1.22 -5.92 -0.18
C LEU A 53 -0.37 -6.91 -0.97
N SER A 54 0.88 -7.10 -0.57
CA SER A 54 1.74 -8.16 -1.09
C SER A 54 2.45 -8.83 0.07
N CYS A 55 2.54 -10.15 0.01
CA CYS A 55 3.11 -10.99 1.05
C CYS A 55 4.30 -11.76 0.49
N SER A 56 5.23 -12.13 1.37
CA SER A 56 6.41 -12.89 1.01
C SER A 56 6.78 -13.82 2.17
N ILE A 57 6.82 -15.13 1.91
CA ILE A 57 7.10 -16.16 2.92
C ILE A 57 8.62 -16.40 3.03
N ASP A 58 9.32 -16.33 1.90
CA ASP A 58 10.77 -16.36 1.80
C ASP A 58 11.24 -15.20 0.92
N VAL A 59 12.47 -14.72 1.12
CA VAL A 59 13.06 -13.49 0.53
C VAL A 59 13.04 -13.44 -1.03
N GLY A 60 12.43 -14.42 -1.70
CA GLY A 60 12.25 -14.46 -3.15
C GLY A 60 10.79 -14.57 -3.62
N ARG A 61 9.92 -15.35 -2.96
CA ARG A 61 8.54 -15.54 -3.43
C ARG A 61 7.63 -14.49 -2.84
N ARG A 62 7.10 -13.65 -3.73
CA ARG A 62 6.04 -12.69 -3.46
C ARG A 62 4.74 -13.18 -4.07
N PHE A 63 3.67 -13.06 -3.32
CA PHE A 63 2.31 -13.27 -3.81
C PHE A 63 1.43 -12.11 -3.36
N GLU A 64 0.38 -11.86 -4.12
CA GLU A 64 -0.67 -10.89 -3.77
C GLU A 64 -1.87 -11.70 -3.26
N PRO A 65 -2.27 -11.52 -1.99
CA PRO A 65 -3.51 -12.12 -1.48
C PRO A 65 -4.73 -11.70 -2.31
N ILE A 66 -5.65 -12.62 -2.56
CA ILE A 66 -6.81 -12.40 -3.45
C ILE A 66 -8.03 -11.97 -2.61
N THR A 67 -8.25 -12.63 -1.48
CA THR A 67 -9.41 -12.49 -0.58
C THR A 67 -9.21 -11.35 0.44
N VAL A 68 -8.87 -10.16 -0.07
CA VAL A 68 -8.64 -8.97 0.76
C VAL A 68 -9.77 -7.96 0.66
N ILE A 69 -10.19 -7.44 1.82
CA ILE A 69 -11.23 -6.40 1.94
C ILE A 69 -10.79 -5.26 2.87
N GLY A 70 -11.55 -4.17 2.85
CA GLY A 70 -11.33 -3.01 3.73
C GLY A 70 -10.57 -1.89 3.03
N ASP A 71 -9.54 -1.35 3.68
CA ASP A 71 -8.76 -0.22 3.18
C ASP A 71 -7.70 -0.67 2.16
N VAL A 72 -8.14 -1.28 1.05
CA VAL A 72 -7.32 -1.82 -0.05
C VAL A 72 -7.98 -1.52 -1.40
N GLY A 73 -7.19 -1.38 -2.46
CA GLY A 73 -7.67 -1.06 -3.80
C GLY A 73 -7.58 0.44 -4.15
N GLU A 74 -8.40 0.87 -5.10
CA GLU A 74 -8.37 2.25 -5.62
C GLU A 74 -9.16 3.23 -4.74
N ASN A 75 -8.83 4.52 -4.86
CA ASN A 75 -9.56 5.62 -4.25
C ASN A 75 -9.62 5.61 -2.70
N ILE A 76 -8.62 5.02 -2.04
CA ILE A 76 -8.50 5.08 -0.58
C ILE A 76 -8.17 6.51 -0.16
N ARG A 77 -9.08 7.15 0.58
CA ARG A 77 -8.91 8.54 1.02
C ARG A 77 -7.84 8.64 2.09
N GLY A 78 -6.90 9.57 1.90
CA GLY A 78 -5.82 9.88 2.83
C GLY A 78 -6.28 10.58 4.13
N GLY A 79 -5.30 10.91 4.99
CA GLY A 79 -5.52 11.74 6.17
C GLY A 79 -6.07 11.01 7.41
N ARG A 80 -6.34 9.70 7.34
CA ARG A 80 -6.74 8.90 8.51
C ARG A 80 -5.56 8.50 9.38
N SER A 81 -5.82 8.33 10.68
CA SER A 81 -4.83 7.87 11.65
C SER A 81 -4.54 6.37 11.55
N ASN A 82 -5.51 5.57 11.08
CA ASN A 82 -5.39 4.12 10.92
C ASN A 82 -6.22 3.61 9.74
N TYR A 83 -5.64 2.66 9.02
CA TYR A 83 -6.26 1.90 7.94
C TYR A 83 -6.16 0.42 8.25
N THR A 84 -7.09 -0.40 7.77
CA THR A 84 -7.12 -1.84 8.03
C THR A 84 -7.51 -2.62 6.78
N ILE A 85 -6.66 -3.56 6.41
CA ILE A 85 -6.96 -4.61 5.41
C ILE A 85 -7.28 -5.88 6.19
N THR A 86 -8.40 -6.51 5.85
CA THR A 86 -8.74 -7.85 6.34
C THR A 86 -8.47 -8.84 5.23
N TRP A 87 -7.77 -9.91 5.56
CA TRP A 87 -7.41 -10.98 4.62
C TRP A 87 -7.96 -12.31 5.14
N ASP A 88 -8.79 -12.97 4.33
CA ASP A 88 -9.24 -14.35 4.58
C ASP A 88 -8.21 -15.35 4.03
N VAL A 89 -7.32 -15.82 4.89
CA VAL A 89 -6.20 -16.68 4.46
C VAL A 89 -6.68 -18.03 3.92
N PHE A 90 -7.79 -18.55 4.42
CA PHE A 90 -8.24 -19.89 4.09
C PHE A 90 -8.98 -19.91 2.74
N GLU A 91 -9.78 -18.89 2.44
CA GLU A 91 -10.39 -18.74 1.12
C GLU A 91 -9.32 -18.60 0.03
N ASP A 92 -8.22 -17.88 0.32
CA ASP A 92 -7.06 -17.79 -0.59
C ASP A 92 -6.38 -19.15 -0.83
N LEU A 93 -6.30 -20.01 0.20
CA LEU A 93 -5.73 -21.35 0.07
C LEU A 93 -6.61 -22.29 -0.76
N GLU A 94 -7.93 -22.16 -0.69
CA GLU A 94 -8.85 -22.91 -1.54
C GLU A 94 -8.70 -22.52 -3.01
N GLU A 95 -8.48 -21.24 -3.31
CA GLU A 95 -8.25 -20.77 -4.67
C GLU A 95 -6.87 -21.19 -5.23
N ILE A 96 -5.84 -21.31 -4.36
CA ILE A 96 -4.49 -21.75 -4.73
C ILE A 96 -4.36 -23.30 -4.74
N GLY A 97 -5.38 -24.02 -4.27
CA GLY A 97 -5.40 -25.47 -4.06
C GLY A 97 -5.43 -26.38 -5.30
N GLU A 98 -5.31 -25.85 -6.52
CA GLU A 98 -5.17 -26.64 -7.77
C GLU A 98 -3.77 -26.54 -8.40
N VAL A 99 -2.71 -26.76 -7.60
CA VAL A 99 -1.38 -27.00 -8.18
C VAL A 99 -0.79 -28.27 -7.56
N GLU A 100 -1.16 -29.42 -8.14
CA GLU A 100 -0.40 -30.68 -8.05
C GLU A 100 1.00 -30.55 -8.69
#